data_AF-A0A2U1VAP4-F1
#
_entry.id   AF-A0A2U1VAP4-F1
#
_cell.length_a   1.000
_cell.length_b   1.000
_cell.length_c   1.000
_cell.angle_alpha   90.00
_cell.angle_beta   90.00
_cell.angle_gamma   90.00
#
_symmetry.space_group_name_H-M   'P 1'
#
loop_
_entity.id
_entity.type
_entity.pdbx_description
1 polymer ?
#
loop_
_entity_poly.entity_id
_entity_poly.type
_entity_poly.pdbx_seq_one_letter_code
_entity_poly.pdbx_strand_id
1 'polypeptide(L)'
;EFYVDEDSWQIAHKDQYDGRGELWRVHELFLIQEYDEHVPNFAGNVLYDLQARRYLVHQLSNEEKPAKYGVKYELGRFSPDSLRRVSN
;
A
#
# COMPACT_ATOMS: atom_id res chain seq x y z
N GLU A 1 4.39 5.97 14.59
CA GLU A 1 3.57 7.18 14.34
C GLU A 1 3.31 7.31 12.84
N PHE A 2 2.33 8.14 12.45
CA PHE A 2 2.03 8.42 11.04
C PHE A 2 2.36 9.87 10.73
N TYR A 3 3.00 10.10 9.58
CA TYR A 3 3.25 11.42 9.02
C TYR A 3 2.47 11.51 7.72
N VAL A 4 1.63 12.53 7.65
CA VAL A 4 0.59 12.68 6.63
C VAL A 4 0.91 13.91 5.80
N ASP A 5 0.79 13.77 4.48
CA ASP A 5 0.88 14.87 3.53
C ASP A 5 -0.38 15.76 3.62
N GLU A 6 -0.20 17.07 3.76
CA GLU A 6 -1.28 18.03 4.03
C GLU A 6 -2.28 18.15 2.87
N ASP A 7 -1.77 18.11 1.63
CA ASP A 7 -2.58 18.36 0.44
C ASP A 7 -3.41 17.13 0.05
N SER A 8 -2.84 15.94 0.21
CA SER A 8 -3.47 14.68 -0.20
C SER A 8 -4.10 13.87 0.95
N TRP A 9 -3.78 14.21 2.20
CA TRP A 9 -4.14 13.45 3.42
C TRP A 9 -3.65 12.00 3.41
N GLN A 10 -2.70 11.67 2.55
CA GLN A 10 -2.09 10.36 2.46
C GLN A 10 -0.91 10.24 3.43
N ILE A 11 -0.62 9.01 3.86
CA ILE A 11 0.55 8.73 4.69
C ILE A 11 1.80 8.86 3.80
N ALA A 12 2.71 9.76 4.15
CA ALA A 12 4.02 9.88 3.51
C ALA A 12 5.05 8.97 4.19
N HIS A 13 4.96 8.84 5.52
CA HIS A 13 5.88 8.04 6.34
C HIS A 13 5.18 7.41 7.54
N LYS A 14 5.65 6.23 7.96
CA LYS A 14 5.17 5.57 9.17
C LYS A 14 6.30 4.93 9.96
N ASP A 15 6.37 5.28 11.24
CA ASP A 15 7.16 4.58 12.24
C ASP A 15 6.32 3.47 12.90
N GLN A 16 6.88 2.28 12.97
CA GLN A 16 6.24 1.09 13.55
C GLN A 16 7.07 0.60 14.72
N TYR A 17 6.45 0.53 15.88
CA TYR A 17 7.07 0.07 17.12
C TYR A 17 6.58 -1.34 17.46
N ASP A 18 7.44 -2.16 18.05
CA ASP A 18 7.06 -3.50 18.51
C ASP A 18 6.40 -3.49 19.90
N GLY A 19 6.07 -4.67 20.42
CA GLY A 19 5.42 -4.81 21.73
C GLY A 19 6.23 -4.32 22.93
N ARG A 20 7.53 -4.02 22.76
CA ARG A 20 8.40 -3.41 23.78
C ARG A 20 8.50 -1.89 23.65
N GLY A 21 7.88 -1.31 22.62
CA GLY A 21 7.99 0.12 22.31
C GLY A 21 9.27 0.49 21.57
N GLU A 22 10.02 -0.48 21.05
CA GLU A 22 11.23 -0.23 20.26
C GLU A 22 10.86 -0.02 18.79
N LEU A 23 11.56 0.89 18.10
CA LEU A 23 11.36 1.11 16.68
C LEU A 23 11.75 -0.16 15.91
N TRP A 24 10.78 -0.74 15.20
CA TRP A 24 10.92 -2.00 14.48
C TRP A 24 11.01 -1.76 12.97
N ARG A 25 10.07 -0.99 12.42
CA ARG A 25 10.01 -0.73 10.99
C ARG A 25 9.76 0.73 10.68
N VAL A 26 10.32 1.14 9.55
CA VAL A 26 10.08 2.43 8.91
C VAL A 26 9.47 2.16 7.54
N HIS A 27 8.38 2.84 7.21
CA HIS A 27 7.68 2.70 5.93
C HIS A 27 7.60 4.05 5.23
N GLU A 28 8.21 4.15 4.06
CA GLU A 28 8.15 5.32 3.20
C GLU A 28 7.22 5.04 2.02
N LEU A 29 6.25 5.92 1.77
CA LEU A 29 5.29 5.77 0.68
C LEU A 29 5.48 6.88 -0.36
N PHE A 30 5.63 6.49 -1.62
CA PHE A 30 5.97 7.42 -2.70
C PHE A 30 4.69 7.88 -3.41
N LEU A 31 4.22 9.05 -2.99
CA LEU A 31 2.98 9.67 -3.44
C LEU A 31 3.03 10.06 -4.91
N ILE A 32 1.93 9.81 -5.63
CA ILE A 32 1.66 10.31 -6.97
C ILE A 32 0.20 10.76 -7.08
N GLN A 33 -0.08 11.64 -8.04
CA GLN A 33 -1.44 11.98 -8.42
C GLN A 33 -1.84 11.19 -9.66
N GLU A 34 -2.96 10.47 -9.61
CA GLU A 34 -3.61 9.93 -10.81
C GLU A 34 -4.55 10.98 -11.38
N TYR A 35 -4.14 11.59 -12.49
CA TYR A 35 -4.78 12.78 -13.04
C TYR A 35 -6.12 12.49 -13.71
N ASP A 36 -6.28 11.35 -14.38
CA ASP A 36 -7.52 11.02 -15.09
C ASP A 36 -8.66 10.74 -14.08
N GLU A 37 -8.35 10.13 -12.94
CA GLU A 37 -9.30 9.75 -11.89
C GLU A 37 -9.36 10.72 -10.72
N HIS A 38 -8.48 11.73 -10.71
CA HIS A 38 -8.42 12.78 -9.69
C HIS A 38 -8.25 12.24 -8.26
N VAL A 39 -7.43 11.19 -8.10
CA VAL A 39 -7.20 10.53 -6.81
C VAL A 39 -5.69 10.44 -6.51
N PRO A 40 -5.25 10.73 -5.28
CA PRO A 40 -3.87 10.47 -4.88
C PRO A 40 -3.65 8.96 -4.71
N ASN A 41 -2.50 8.48 -5.16
CA ASN A 41 -2.09 7.08 -5.04
C ASN A 41 -0.58 7.00 -4.72
N PHE A 42 -0.03 5.79 -4.72
CA PHE A 42 1.40 5.55 -4.51
C PHE A 42 2.02 4.86 -5.72
N ALA A 43 3.16 5.37 -6.19
CA ALA A 43 3.95 4.72 -7.23
C ALA A 43 4.73 3.51 -6.72
N GLY A 44 4.79 3.34 -5.40
CA GLY A 44 5.53 2.31 -4.71
C GLY A 44 5.81 2.71 -3.28
N ASN A 45 6.44 1.81 -2.55
CA ASN A 45 6.86 2.09 -1.18
C ASN A 45 8.03 1.19 -0.76
N VAL A 46 8.71 1.60 0.31
CA VAL A 46 9.80 0.86 0.91
C VAL A 46 9.53 0.65 2.39
N LEU A 47 9.59 -0.60 2.81
CA LEU A 47 9.50 -1.00 4.21
C LEU A 47 10.86 -1.49 4.69
N TYR A 48 11.47 -0.76 5.61
CA TYR A 48 12.71 -1.13 6.28
C TYR A 48 12.40 -1.89 7.57
N ASP A 49 13.00 -3.06 7.74
CA ASP A 49 13.02 -3.82 9.00
C ASP A 49 14.37 -3.60 9.67
N LEU A 50 14.38 -2.71 10.67
CA LEU A 50 15.61 -2.22 11.29
C LEU A 50 16.30 -3.31 12.12
N GLN A 51 15.51 -4.18 12.75
CA GLN A 51 16.02 -5.28 13.57
C GLN A 51 16.65 -6.37 12.68
N ALA A 52 15.99 -6.73 11.57
CA ALA A 52 16.50 -7.74 10.64
C ALA A 52 17.49 -7.20 9.59
N ARG A 53 17.75 -5.88 9.57
CA ARG A 53 18.65 -5.20 8.62
C ARG A 53 18.33 -5.50 7.16
N ARG A 54 17.04 -5.54 6.82
CA ARG A 54 16.55 -5.78 5.46
C ARG A 54 15.53 -4.74 5.07
N TYR A 55 15.25 -4.66 3.78
CA TYR A 55 14.16 -3.84 3.26
C TYR A 55 13.38 -4.60 2.20
N LEU A 56 12.12 -4.19 2.02
CA LEU A 56 11.25 -4.64 0.95
C LEU A 56 10.81 -3.41 0.16
N VAL A 57 11.04 -3.41 -1.14
CA VAL A 57 10.41 -2.49 -2.08
C VAL A 57 9.25 -3.22 -2.73
N HIS A 58 8.05 -2.64 -2.70
CA HIS A 58 6.90 -3.27 -3.34
C HIS A 58 5.90 -2.24 -3.88
N GLN A 59 4.87 -2.74 -4.58
CA GLN A 59 3.84 -1.91 -5.24
C GLN A 59 4.40 -0.91 -6.25
N LEU A 60 5.54 -1.24 -6.88
CA LEU A 60 6.08 -0.44 -7.97
C LEU A 60 5.11 -0.45 -9.16
N SER A 61 4.59 0.71 -9.53
CA SER A 61 3.55 0.82 -10.56
C SER A 61 4.07 0.85 -12.00
N ASN A 62 5.38 0.99 -12.20
CA ASN A 62 6.01 1.23 -13.50
C ASN A 62 5.84 0.11 -14.54
N GLU A 63 5.56 -1.13 -14.11
CA GLU A 63 5.31 -2.28 -15.00
C GLU A 63 3.90 -2.88 -14.84
N GLU A 64 3.05 -2.26 -14.02
CA GLU A 64 1.69 -2.74 -13.78
C GLU A 64 0.70 -2.16 -14.78
N LYS A 65 -0.41 -2.87 -14.98
CA LYS A 65 -1.54 -2.30 -15.73
C LYS A 65 -2.18 -1.20 -14.89
N PRO A 66 -2.67 -0.12 -15.53
CA PRO A 66 -3.43 0.91 -14.81
C PRO A 66 -4.60 0.32 -14.01
N ALA A 67 -4.85 0.90 -12.84
CA ALA A 67 -5.96 0.50 -11.99
C ALA A 67 -7.30 0.72 -12.70
N LYS A 68 -8.27 -0.15 -12.43
CA LYS A 68 -9.64 -0.01 -12.96
C LYS A 68 -10.57 0.50 -11.88
N TYR A 69 -11.03 1.72 -12.04
CA TYR A 69 -11.97 2.36 -11.12
C TYR A 69 -13.43 2.10 -11.51
N GLY A 70 -14.34 2.22 -10.55
CA GLY A 70 -15.79 2.07 -10.79
C GLY A 70 -16.29 0.64 -11.08
N VAL A 71 -15.45 -0.38 -10.90
CA VAL A 71 -15.85 -1.78 -11.11
C VAL A 71 -16.84 -2.21 -10.02
N LYS A 72 -17.99 -2.76 -10.43
CA LYS A 72 -18.97 -3.33 -9.51
C LYS A 72 -18.65 -4.79 -9.21
N TYR A 73 -18.61 -5.14 -7.94
CA TYR A 73 -18.39 -6.51 -7.48
C TYR A 73 -19.56 -6.97 -6.60
N GLU A 74 -19.99 -8.20 -6.81
CA GLU A 74 -20.94 -8.87 -5.92
C GLU A 74 -20.24 -9.34 -4.64
N LEU A 75 -20.92 -9.28 -3.49
CA LEU A 75 -20.34 -9.69 -2.20
C LEU A 75 -19.81 -11.14 -2.23
N GLY A 76 -20.51 -12.02 -2.95
CA GLY A 76 -20.10 -13.42 -3.12
C GLY A 76 -18.74 -13.59 -3.79
N ARG A 77 -18.20 -12.58 -4.49
CA ARG A 77 -16.85 -12.61 -5.06
C ARG A 77 -15.77 -12.71 -3.99
N PHE A 78 -16.03 -12.17 -2.80
CA PHE A 78 -15.09 -12.15 -1.68
C PHE A 78 -15.26 -13.36 -0.75
N SER A 79 -16.03 -14.38 -1.15
CA SER A 79 -16.17 -15.62 -0.37
C SER A 79 -14.94 -16.53 -0.52
N PRO A 80 -14.66 -17.38 0.49
CA PRO A 80 -13.59 -18.38 0.39
C PRO A 80 -13.74 -19.31 -0.83
N ASP A 81 -14.96 -19.71 -1.17
CA ASP A 81 -15.23 -20.58 -2.31
C ASP A 81 -14.95 -19.88 -3.66
N SER A 82 -15.29 -18.59 -3.77
CA SER A 82 -14.95 -17.81 -4.95
C SER A 82 -13.43 -17.70 -5.13
N LEU A 83 -12.67 -17.51 -4.04
CA LEU A 83 -11.21 -17.46 -4.10
C LEU A 83 -10.61 -18.78 -4.60
N ARG A 84 -11.12 -19.93 -4.12
CA ARG A 84 -10.71 -21.26 -4.59
C ARG A 84 -10.96 -21.45 -6.09
N ARG A 85 -12.09 -20.96 -6.60
CA ARG A 85 -12.44 -21.06 -8.03
C ARG A 85 -11.57 -20.17 -8.92
N VAL A 86 -11.13 -19.01 -8.44
CA VAL A 86 -10.29 -18.07 -9.21
C VAL A 86 -8.81 -18.48 -9.18
N SER A 87 -8.39 -19.26 -8.19
CA SER A 87 -7.02 -19.77 -8.07
C SER A 87 -6.72 -21.01 -8.92
N ASN A 88 -7.75 -21.71 -9.41
CA ASN A 88 -7.64 -22.87 -10.31
C ASN A 88 -7.81 -22.44 -11.78
#